data_AF-A0A960XQ21-F1
#
_entry.id   AF-A0A960XQ21-F1
#
_cell.length_a   1.000
_cell.length_b   1.000
_cell.length_c   1.000
_cell.angle_alpha   90.00
_cell.angle_beta   90.00
_cell.angle_gamma   90.00
#
_symmetry.space_group_name_H-M   'P 1'
#
loop_
_entity.id
_entity.type
_entity.pdbx_description
1 polymer ?
#
loop_
_entity_poly.entity_id
_entity_poly.type
_entity_poly.pdbx_seq_one_letter_code
_entity_poly.pdbx_strand_id
1 'polypeptide(L)'
;SHLEVFAGSDDGIEWWGGTVHGDHLVAAFCEDDDFDTDQGYRGVNQFLLGVKPPWAGTADSRGFETDGDLNQSEQGEEPISQWYGYNATMIGRGKEETSSSLGVAWNVRDETAPNVVNSIFAAWDKGLKLDSDGLYHFETEPPSARIANNVWDVTTGATSTDGEFIFTTAEFLNTIEDAMLGGISYAADQGLDPRPQAGSPAFENVVAGAPVAVDYRGAFSGPSDNWADGWTALSQLGYLKPAEAGKPIVAVTEDIASGTEVTWTAENSYRLDTVIY
;
A
#
# COMPACT_ATOMS: atom_id res chain seq x y z
N SER A 1 0.14 -10.32 10.54
CA SER A 1 -0.97 -11.07 9.95
C SER A 1 -0.65 -11.37 8.50
N HIS A 2 -1.47 -12.15 7.81
CA HIS A 2 -1.48 -12.26 6.34
C HIS A 2 -2.96 -12.44 5.98
N LEU A 3 -3.52 -11.51 5.21
CA LEU A 3 -4.92 -11.54 4.80
C LEU A 3 -5.02 -11.04 3.36
N GLU A 4 -5.78 -11.76 2.54
CA GLU A 4 -6.10 -11.33 1.18
C GLU A 4 -7.61 -11.39 0.96
N VAL A 5 -8.14 -10.35 0.31
CA VAL A 5 -9.43 -10.38 -0.35
C VAL A 5 -9.20 -10.21 -1.85
N PHE A 6 -9.79 -11.11 -2.63
CA PHE A 6 -9.56 -11.22 -4.07
C PHE A 6 -10.88 -11.24 -4.83
N ALA A 7 -11.02 -10.34 -5.80
CA ALA A 7 -12.15 -10.25 -6.73
C ALA A 7 -13.53 -10.14 -6.06
N GLY A 8 -13.63 -9.37 -4.98
CA GLY A 8 -14.90 -8.94 -4.39
C GLY A 8 -15.62 -7.89 -5.25
N SER A 9 -16.95 -7.85 -5.18
CA SER A 9 -17.73 -6.78 -5.83
C SER A 9 -17.95 -5.57 -4.92
N ASP A 10 -17.53 -5.69 -3.67
CA ASP A 10 -17.63 -4.70 -2.61
C ASP A 10 -16.20 -4.40 -2.15
N ASP A 11 -16.04 -3.71 -1.02
CA ASP A 11 -14.74 -3.40 -0.46
C ASP A 11 -13.87 -4.65 -0.24
N GLY A 12 -12.56 -4.48 -0.44
CA GLY A 12 -11.57 -5.49 -0.15
C GLY A 12 -11.49 -5.74 1.35
N ILE A 13 -11.02 -4.76 2.11
CA ILE A 13 -10.99 -4.83 3.58
C ILE A 13 -11.58 -3.54 4.15
N GLU A 14 -12.66 -3.69 4.89
CA GLU A 14 -13.38 -2.60 5.54
C GLU A 14 -13.34 -2.74 7.06
N TRP A 15 -12.96 -1.67 7.75
CA TRP A 15 -12.96 -1.62 9.21
C TRP A 15 -14.09 -0.74 9.74
N TRP A 16 -15.13 -1.38 10.27
CA TRP A 16 -16.22 -0.74 11.01
C TRP A 16 -15.82 -0.51 12.47
N GLY A 17 -14.97 0.48 12.71
CA GLY A 17 -14.48 0.84 14.03
C GLY A 17 -13.47 -0.13 14.65
N GLY A 18 -13.17 0.09 15.93
CA GLY A 18 -12.27 -0.77 16.73
C GLY A 18 -10.78 -0.43 16.59
N THR A 19 -9.93 -1.30 17.15
CA THR A 19 -8.48 -1.04 17.30
C THR A 19 -7.62 -2.22 16.83
N VAL A 20 -8.14 -3.04 15.91
CA VAL A 20 -7.36 -4.16 15.36
C VAL A 20 -6.13 -3.62 14.64
N HIS A 21 -5.05 -4.38 14.65
CA HIS A 21 -3.84 -4.03 13.90
C HIS A 21 -3.62 -5.07 12.82
N GLY A 22 -3.16 -4.62 11.66
CA GLY A 22 -2.88 -5.45 10.51
C GLY A 22 -1.44 -5.29 10.02
N ASP A 23 -0.87 -6.39 9.55
CA ASP A 23 0.31 -6.38 8.70
C ASP A 23 0.16 -7.39 7.54
N HIS A 24 0.76 -7.09 6.39
CA HIS A 24 0.70 -7.92 5.17
C HIS A 24 -0.74 -8.14 4.69
N LEU A 25 -1.40 -7.05 4.31
CA LEU A 25 -2.80 -7.04 3.85
C LEU A 25 -2.84 -6.86 2.33
N VAL A 26 -3.67 -7.64 1.66
CA VAL A 26 -3.85 -7.59 0.21
C VAL A 26 -5.33 -7.43 -0.13
N ALA A 27 -5.64 -6.42 -0.91
CA ALA A 27 -6.94 -6.26 -1.56
C ALA A 27 -6.70 -6.19 -3.07
N ALA A 28 -7.15 -7.20 -3.78
CA ALA A 28 -6.82 -7.38 -5.18
C ALA A 28 -8.08 -7.60 -6.02
N PHE A 29 -8.21 -6.79 -7.06
CA PHE A 29 -9.30 -6.82 -8.02
C PHE A 29 -10.69 -6.65 -7.37
N CYS A 30 -10.77 -5.98 -6.23
CA CYS A 30 -12.03 -5.61 -5.60
C CYS A 30 -12.65 -4.43 -6.35
N GLU A 31 -13.97 -4.46 -6.53
CA GLU A 31 -14.66 -3.53 -7.41
C GLU A 31 -14.87 -2.17 -6.76
N ASP A 32 -15.27 -2.12 -5.49
CA ASP A 32 -15.41 -0.88 -4.73
C ASP A 32 -14.04 -0.47 -4.16
N ASP A 33 -13.86 -0.29 -2.85
CA ASP A 33 -12.59 0.16 -2.28
C ASP A 33 -11.60 -0.98 -2.03
N ASP A 34 -10.29 -0.73 -2.13
CA ASP A 34 -9.33 -1.77 -1.75
C ASP A 34 -9.27 -1.86 -0.22
N PHE A 35 -9.25 -0.70 0.43
CA PHE A 35 -9.31 -0.57 1.87
C PHE A 35 -10.24 0.58 2.24
N ASP A 36 -11.16 0.31 3.16
CA ASP A 36 -12.07 1.30 3.70
C ASP A 36 -12.05 1.31 5.24
N THR A 37 -12.18 2.49 5.82
CA THR A 37 -12.29 2.68 7.27
C THR A 37 -13.52 3.49 7.57
N ASP A 38 -14.30 3.03 8.55
CA ASP A 38 -15.49 3.73 9.01
C ASP A 38 -15.62 3.60 10.54
N GLN A 39 -16.60 4.30 11.11
CA GLN A 39 -17.11 4.15 12.47
C GLN A 39 -16.04 4.23 13.57
N GLY A 40 -15.08 5.14 13.41
CA GLY A 40 -14.10 5.43 14.45
C GLY A 40 -12.95 4.44 14.54
N TYR A 41 -12.54 3.85 13.41
CA TYR A 41 -11.43 2.92 13.37
C TYR A 41 -10.12 3.59 13.83
N ARG A 42 -9.39 2.90 14.72
CA ARG A 42 -8.17 3.41 15.41
C ARG A 42 -7.04 2.39 15.39
N GLY A 43 -6.97 1.59 14.34
CA GLY A 43 -5.92 0.58 14.18
C GLY A 43 -4.63 1.11 13.59
N VAL A 44 -3.68 0.19 13.47
CA VAL A 44 -2.39 0.42 12.83
C VAL A 44 -2.19 -0.68 11.79
N ASN A 45 -1.99 -0.28 10.54
CA ASN A 45 -1.81 -1.18 9.42
C ASN A 45 -0.44 -0.94 8.77
N GLN A 46 0.30 -2.00 8.45
CA GLN A 46 1.59 -1.91 7.76
C GLN A 46 1.75 -2.96 6.65
N PHE A 47 2.41 -2.63 5.54
CA PHE A 47 2.56 -3.52 4.37
C PHE A 47 1.21 -3.86 3.73
N LEU A 48 0.61 -2.86 3.08
CA LEU A 48 -0.68 -3.00 2.40
C LEU A 48 -0.46 -3.01 0.89
N LEU A 49 -1.06 -3.96 0.18
CA LEU A 49 -1.10 -3.98 -1.29
C LEU A 49 -2.57 -3.87 -1.75
N GLY A 50 -2.88 -2.78 -2.44
CA GLY A 50 -4.14 -2.61 -3.17
C GLY A 50 -3.89 -2.69 -4.66
N VAL A 51 -4.72 -3.44 -5.40
CA VAL A 51 -4.61 -3.56 -6.86
C VAL A 51 -6.00 -3.52 -7.47
N LYS A 52 -6.34 -2.44 -8.16
CA LYS A 52 -7.64 -2.34 -8.83
C LYS A 52 -7.79 -3.32 -9.99
N PRO A 53 -9.02 -3.76 -10.31
CA PRO A 53 -9.26 -4.56 -11.49
C PRO A 53 -9.07 -3.71 -12.77
N PRO A 54 -8.73 -4.33 -13.92
CA PRO A 54 -8.47 -3.62 -15.17
C PRO A 54 -9.70 -3.01 -15.84
N TRP A 55 -10.91 -3.37 -15.39
CA TRP A 55 -12.15 -2.80 -15.92
C TRP A 55 -12.54 -1.56 -15.12
N ALA A 56 -13.32 -0.68 -15.76
CA ALA A 56 -13.98 0.43 -15.08
C ALA A 56 -14.86 -0.11 -13.95
N GLY A 57 -14.65 0.42 -12.75
CA GLY A 57 -15.51 0.13 -11.60
C GLY A 57 -16.69 1.10 -11.54
N THR A 58 -17.36 1.09 -10.40
CA THR A 58 -18.26 2.17 -9.97
C THR A 58 -17.51 3.51 -9.91
N ALA A 59 -18.27 4.60 -9.78
CA ALA A 59 -17.69 5.90 -9.46
C ALA A 59 -17.01 5.94 -8.08
N ASP A 60 -17.31 4.94 -7.25
CA ASP A 60 -16.90 4.82 -5.85
C ASP A 60 -15.63 3.97 -5.68
N SER A 61 -15.17 3.27 -6.71
CA SER A 61 -13.96 2.44 -6.65
C SER A 61 -12.66 3.20 -6.30
N ARG A 62 -12.16 3.16 -5.06
CA ARG A 62 -10.93 3.87 -4.62
C ARG A 62 -9.86 2.92 -4.10
N GLY A 63 -8.61 3.37 -4.10
CA GLY A 63 -7.56 2.63 -3.40
C GLY A 63 -7.83 2.62 -1.89
N PHE A 64 -7.80 3.80 -1.29
CA PHE A 64 -8.39 4.02 0.02
C PHE A 64 -9.69 4.83 -0.10
N GLU A 65 -10.74 4.37 0.56
CA GLU A 65 -11.71 5.28 1.16
C GLU A 65 -11.39 5.39 2.65
N THR A 66 -11.54 6.58 3.21
CA THR A 66 -11.53 6.73 4.65
C THR A 66 -12.66 7.66 5.02
N ASP A 67 -13.57 7.16 5.84
CA ASP A 67 -14.67 7.86 6.47
C ASP A 67 -14.57 7.62 8.00
N GLY A 68 -15.43 8.24 8.78
CA GLY A 68 -15.67 7.87 10.16
C GLY A 68 -17.06 8.24 10.66
N ASP A 69 -17.94 8.64 9.74
CA ASP A 69 -19.30 9.06 10.04
C ASP A 69 -20.15 7.88 10.53
N LEU A 70 -20.81 8.02 11.67
CA LEU A 70 -21.70 6.98 12.19
C LEU A 70 -23.10 7.10 11.58
N ASN A 71 -23.40 8.26 10.98
CA ASN A 71 -24.69 8.61 10.43
C ASN A 71 -24.54 9.77 9.42
N GLN A 72 -24.60 9.41 8.12
CA GLN A 72 -24.52 10.19 6.86
C GLN A 72 -25.34 11.50 6.75
N SER A 73 -25.69 12.15 7.85
CA SER A 73 -26.60 13.29 7.97
C SER A 73 -26.22 14.29 9.06
N GLU A 74 -25.26 14.00 9.94
CA GLU A 74 -24.82 14.92 11.00
C GLU A 74 -23.29 15.12 10.96
N GLN A 75 -22.83 16.38 10.97
CA GLN A 75 -21.39 16.70 11.03
C GLN A 75 -20.88 16.80 12.47
N GLY A 76 -19.63 16.42 12.69
CA GLY A 76 -18.91 16.50 13.96
C GLY A 76 -19.17 15.31 14.89
N GLU A 77 -19.47 14.15 14.31
CA GLU A 77 -19.69 12.93 15.08
C GLU A 77 -18.37 12.36 15.64
N GLU A 78 -18.49 11.69 16.79
CA GLU A 78 -17.37 11.03 17.46
C GLU A 78 -17.80 9.62 17.90
N PRO A 79 -16.90 8.61 17.85
CA PRO A 79 -15.49 8.75 17.52
C PRO A 79 -15.21 8.90 16.02
N ILE A 80 -14.36 9.87 15.65
CA ILE A 80 -13.78 9.93 14.30
C ILE A 80 -12.84 8.76 14.02
N SER A 81 -12.73 8.34 12.76
CA SER A 81 -11.73 7.35 12.35
C SER A 81 -10.35 8.00 12.40
N GLN A 82 -9.46 7.49 13.25
CA GLN A 82 -8.09 8.01 13.39
C GLN A 82 -7.11 6.85 13.43
N TRP A 83 -6.79 6.34 12.25
CA TRP A 83 -5.95 5.16 12.05
C TRP A 83 -4.58 5.53 11.49
N TYR A 84 -3.64 4.58 11.59
CA TYR A 84 -2.27 4.74 11.10
C TYR A 84 -1.97 3.72 10.01
N GLY A 85 -1.42 4.20 8.89
CA GLY A 85 -0.96 3.38 7.77
C GLY A 85 0.53 3.59 7.51
N TYR A 86 1.26 2.50 7.32
CA TYR A 86 2.67 2.54 6.95
C TYR A 86 2.90 1.62 5.76
N ASN A 87 3.73 2.04 4.81
CA ASN A 87 4.20 1.13 3.76
C ASN A 87 3.04 0.51 2.94
N ALA A 88 2.14 1.33 2.40
CA ALA A 88 1.14 0.89 1.44
C ALA A 88 1.64 1.01 -0.01
N THR A 89 1.29 0.08 -0.89
CA THR A 89 1.45 0.19 -2.35
C THR A 89 0.06 0.03 -2.98
N MET A 90 -0.47 1.10 -3.55
CA MET A 90 -1.80 1.14 -4.15
C MET A 90 -1.71 1.31 -5.66
N ILE A 91 -2.18 0.32 -6.42
CA ILE A 91 -2.07 0.27 -7.87
C ILE A 91 -3.45 0.47 -8.50
N GLY A 92 -3.59 1.57 -9.24
CA GLY A 92 -4.82 1.95 -9.92
C GLY A 92 -5.01 1.24 -11.26
N ARG A 93 -5.58 1.93 -12.25
CA ARG A 93 -5.91 1.40 -13.59
C ARG A 93 -5.07 2.00 -14.73
N GLY A 94 -4.22 2.97 -14.42
CA GLY A 94 -3.42 3.74 -15.37
C GLY A 94 -3.54 5.25 -15.14
N LYS A 95 -2.45 5.99 -15.36
CA LYS A 95 -2.44 7.47 -15.25
C LYS A 95 -3.21 8.17 -16.37
N GLU A 96 -3.23 7.56 -17.56
CA GLU A 96 -3.83 8.17 -18.76
C GLU A 96 -5.30 7.77 -18.95
N GLU A 97 -5.85 6.98 -18.02
CA GLU A 97 -7.23 6.50 -18.10
C GLU A 97 -8.18 7.55 -17.50
N THR A 98 -8.90 8.29 -18.37
CA THR A 98 -9.65 9.50 -17.96
C THR A 98 -11.18 9.32 -17.86
N SER A 99 -11.71 8.09 -17.84
CA SER A 99 -13.14 7.90 -17.61
C SER A 99 -13.49 8.17 -16.15
N SER A 100 -14.61 8.87 -15.90
CA SER A 100 -15.06 9.29 -14.57
C SER A 100 -15.48 8.14 -13.63
N SER A 101 -15.18 6.89 -14.02
CA SER A 101 -15.53 5.62 -13.38
C SER A 101 -14.28 4.79 -13.02
N LEU A 102 -13.12 5.44 -12.96
CA LEU A 102 -11.83 4.75 -12.75
C LEU A 102 -11.24 4.98 -11.36
N GLY A 103 -11.96 5.70 -10.51
CA GLY A 103 -11.60 5.88 -9.12
C GLY A 103 -10.64 7.02 -8.82
N VAL A 104 -10.27 7.11 -7.55
CA VAL A 104 -9.18 7.94 -7.04
C VAL A 104 -8.30 7.06 -6.16
N ALA A 105 -6.99 7.33 -6.13
CA ALA A 105 -6.07 6.53 -5.32
C ALA A 105 -6.43 6.57 -3.85
N TRP A 106 -6.91 7.73 -3.39
CA TRP A 106 -7.45 7.90 -2.06
C TRP A 106 -8.56 8.97 -2.01
N ASN A 107 -9.74 8.60 -1.54
CA ASN A 107 -10.74 9.56 -1.06
C ASN A 107 -10.67 9.68 0.48
N VAL A 108 -10.35 10.86 0.97
CA VAL A 108 -10.48 11.22 2.39
C VAL A 108 -11.79 11.96 2.54
N ARG A 109 -12.73 11.32 3.25
CA ARG A 109 -14.09 11.80 3.43
C ARG A 109 -14.24 12.48 4.78
N ASP A 110 -15.46 12.52 5.24
CA ASP A 110 -15.99 13.13 6.42
C ASP A 110 -15.49 12.35 7.68
N GLU A 111 -15.52 12.99 8.85
CA GLU A 111 -15.25 12.39 10.18
C GLU A 111 -14.00 11.47 10.29
N THR A 112 -12.94 11.76 9.52
CA THR A 112 -11.74 10.93 9.45
C THR A 112 -10.44 11.75 9.57
N ALA A 113 -9.45 11.18 10.25
CA ALA A 113 -8.15 11.77 10.50
C ALA A 113 -7.02 10.76 10.25
N PRO A 114 -6.81 10.31 9.00
CA PRO A 114 -5.85 9.27 8.68
C PRO A 114 -4.40 9.75 8.86
N ASN A 115 -3.54 8.84 9.31
CA ASN A 115 -2.10 9.07 9.45
C ASN A 115 -1.33 8.05 8.59
N VAL A 116 -1.15 8.35 7.30
CA VAL A 116 -0.53 7.40 6.34
C VAL A 116 0.78 7.95 5.80
N VAL A 117 1.84 7.17 6.00
CA VAL A 117 3.21 7.55 5.63
C VAL A 117 3.99 6.46 4.92
N ASN A 118 5.05 6.86 4.21
CA ASN A 118 5.97 5.96 3.49
C ASN A 118 5.25 5.02 2.51
N SER A 119 4.31 5.53 1.73
CA SER A 119 3.48 4.73 0.82
C SER A 119 3.70 5.09 -0.65
N ILE A 120 3.24 4.24 -1.57
CA ILE A 120 3.29 4.41 -3.01
C ILE A 120 1.85 4.36 -3.53
N PHE A 121 1.48 5.34 -4.34
CA PHE A 121 0.24 5.34 -5.11
C PHE A 121 0.63 5.42 -6.58
N ALA A 122 0.39 4.36 -7.35
CA ALA A 122 0.86 4.22 -8.72
C ALA A 122 -0.26 3.88 -9.68
N ALA A 123 -0.10 4.33 -10.93
CA ALA A 123 -1.08 4.11 -11.99
C ALA A 123 -2.49 4.64 -11.67
N TRP A 124 -2.58 5.87 -11.14
CA TRP A 124 -3.87 6.56 -10.96
C TRP A 124 -3.92 7.86 -11.75
N ASP A 125 -5.05 8.11 -12.44
CA ASP A 125 -5.34 9.42 -13.02
C ASP A 125 -5.59 10.47 -11.91
N LYS A 126 -6.28 10.07 -10.84
CA LYS A 126 -6.55 10.90 -9.66
C LYS A 126 -5.83 10.35 -8.43
N GLY A 127 -5.01 11.17 -7.76
CA GLY A 127 -4.27 10.80 -6.57
C GLY A 127 -5.12 10.92 -5.30
N LEU A 128 -5.52 12.14 -4.94
CA LEU A 128 -6.20 12.39 -3.66
C LEU A 128 -7.45 13.24 -3.87
N LYS A 129 -8.60 12.75 -3.41
CA LYS A 129 -9.81 13.55 -3.23
C LYS A 129 -9.97 13.76 -1.73
N LEU A 130 -9.73 14.99 -1.26
CA LEU A 130 -10.08 15.41 0.08
C LEU A 130 -11.41 16.14 0.00
N ASP A 131 -12.41 15.62 0.72
CA ASP A 131 -13.70 16.28 0.90
C ASP A 131 -13.60 17.39 1.96
N SER A 132 -14.44 18.41 1.85
CA SER A 132 -14.24 19.69 2.55
C SER A 132 -14.40 19.62 4.07
N ASP A 133 -15.16 18.66 4.57
CA ASP A 133 -15.28 18.31 6.00
C ASP A 133 -14.08 17.51 6.50
N GLY A 134 -13.55 16.58 5.70
CA GLY A 134 -12.28 15.89 5.98
C GLY A 134 -11.09 16.83 6.16
N LEU A 135 -11.09 18.00 5.49
CA LEU A 135 -10.03 19.01 5.60
C LEU A 135 -9.81 19.49 7.04
N TYR A 136 -10.86 19.57 7.86
CA TYR A 136 -10.79 20.10 9.22
C TYR A 136 -9.68 19.45 10.05
N HIS A 137 -9.49 18.13 9.93
CA HIS A 137 -8.53 17.36 10.71
C HIS A 137 -7.06 17.56 10.30
N PHE A 138 -6.81 18.20 9.16
CA PHE A 138 -5.47 18.61 8.72
C PHE A 138 -5.11 20.02 9.15
N GLU A 139 -6.10 20.86 9.48
CA GLU A 139 -5.91 22.27 9.84
C GLU A 139 -5.98 22.52 11.35
N THR A 140 -6.30 21.51 12.17
CA THR A 140 -6.24 21.63 13.63
C THR A 140 -4.81 21.89 14.13
N GLU A 141 -4.68 22.45 15.34
CA GLU A 141 -3.38 22.72 15.97
C GLU A 141 -3.27 22.02 17.35
N PRO A 142 -2.54 20.90 17.46
CA PRO A 142 -1.81 20.20 16.39
C PRO A 142 -2.74 19.46 15.42
N PRO A 143 -2.29 19.17 14.18
CA PRO A 143 -3.07 18.41 13.20
C PRO A 143 -3.24 16.96 13.67
N SER A 144 -4.47 16.43 13.52
CA SER A 144 -4.79 15.04 13.88
C SER A 144 -4.65 14.06 12.72
N ALA A 145 -4.66 14.56 11.48
CA ALA A 145 -4.44 13.81 10.25
C ALA A 145 -3.08 14.16 9.63
N ARG A 146 -2.46 13.19 8.95
CA ARG A 146 -1.19 13.41 8.25
C ARG A 146 -1.00 12.43 7.10
N ILE A 147 -0.90 12.97 5.88
CA ILE A 147 -0.55 12.23 4.67
C ILE A 147 0.83 12.71 4.23
N ALA A 148 1.87 11.92 4.49
CA ALA A 148 3.24 12.40 4.32
C ALA A 148 4.20 11.33 3.82
N ASN A 149 5.24 11.78 3.12
CA ASN A 149 6.34 10.98 2.61
C ASN A 149 5.90 9.85 1.69
N ASN A 150 4.85 10.10 0.90
CA ASN A 150 4.34 9.15 -0.07
C ASN A 150 4.86 9.50 -1.48
N VAL A 151 5.10 8.48 -2.29
CA VAL A 151 5.37 8.62 -3.72
C VAL A 151 4.05 8.55 -4.47
N TRP A 152 3.73 9.61 -5.21
CA TRP A 152 2.53 9.74 -6.01
C TRP A 152 2.88 9.64 -7.49
N ASP A 153 2.86 8.41 -7.97
CA ASP A 153 2.94 8.07 -9.37
C ASP A 153 1.54 8.26 -9.98
N VAL A 154 1.14 9.53 -10.17
CA VAL A 154 -0.17 9.96 -10.66
C VAL A 154 -0.06 11.08 -11.70
N THR A 155 -1.16 11.43 -12.38
CA THR A 155 -1.18 12.60 -13.28
C THR A 155 -0.92 13.90 -12.49
N THR A 156 -0.18 14.87 -13.03
CA THR A 156 0.09 16.12 -12.30
C THR A 156 -1.20 16.92 -12.09
N GLY A 157 -1.42 17.44 -10.87
CA GLY A 157 -2.66 18.16 -10.52
C GLY A 157 -3.86 17.25 -10.23
N ALA A 158 -3.61 15.95 -10.05
CA ALA A 158 -4.57 14.91 -9.76
C ALA A 158 -5.13 14.95 -8.32
N THR A 159 -5.64 16.09 -7.87
CA THR A 159 -6.24 16.23 -6.55
C THR A 159 -7.44 17.19 -6.51
N SER A 160 -8.29 17.10 -5.48
CA SER A 160 -9.30 18.13 -5.21
C SER A 160 -8.63 19.44 -4.78
N THR A 161 -9.33 20.57 -4.91
CA THR A 161 -8.82 21.88 -4.45
C THR A 161 -8.35 21.82 -3.00
N ASP A 162 -9.14 21.18 -2.13
CA ASP A 162 -8.83 21.07 -0.71
C ASP A 162 -7.62 20.15 -0.46
N GLY A 163 -7.28 19.23 -1.38
CA GLY A 163 -6.14 18.33 -1.26
C GLY A 163 -4.80 18.90 -1.77
N GLU A 164 -4.79 20.07 -2.42
CA GLU A 164 -3.58 20.61 -3.09
C GLU A 164 -2.40 20.76 -2.12
N PHE A 165 -2.66 21.21 -0.89
CA PHE A 165 -1.63 21.45 0.12
C PHE A 165 -0.85 20.18 0.51
N ILE A 166 -1.44 18.98 0.38
CA ILE A 166 -0.76 17.70 0.65
C ILE A 166 0.44 17.52 -0.29
N PHE A 167 0.37 18.05 -1.51
CA PHE A 167 1.42 17.94 -2.51
C PHE A 167 2.38 19.14 -2.53
N THR A 168 1.91 20.33 -2.13
CA THR A 168 2.73 21.55 -2.21
C THR A 168 3.47 21.89 -0.92
N THR A 169 3.04 21.34 0.22
CA THR A 169 3.66 21.62 1.52
C THR A 169 4.91 20.77 1.71
N ALA A 170 6.08 21.41 1.78
CA ALA A 170 7.38 20.74 1.81
C ALA A 170 7.55 19.84 3.04
N GLU A 171 6.95 20.19 4.17
CA GLU A 171 6.99 19.43 5.42
C GLU A 171 6.31 18.07 5.35
N PHE A 172 5.42 17.86 4.36
CA PHE A 172 4.82 16.56 4.12
C PHE A 172 5.69 15.64 3.28
N LEU A 173 6.73 16.13 2.59
CA LEU A 173 7.68 15.28 1.85
C LEU A 173 7.02 14.36 0.79
N ASN A 174 5.79 14.67 0.35
CA ASN A 174 5.16 13.93 -0.75
C ASN A 174 5.86 14.28 -2.06
N THR A 175 6.06 13.28 -2.92
CA THR A 175 6.67 13.47 -4.24
C THR A 175 5.70 13.06 -5.33
N ILE A 176 5.71 13.77 -6.46
CA ILE A 176 4.96 13.38 -7.67
C ILE A 176 5.99 12.99 -8.73
N GLU A 177 6.22 11.70 -8.89
CA GLU A 177 7.26 11.13 -9.77
C GLU A 177 6.99 9.65 -10.06
N ASP A 178 7.78 9.06 -10.96
CA ASP A 178 7.68 7.63 -11.28
C ASP A 178 8.09 6.78 -10.07
N ALA A 179 7.20 5.89 -9.61
CA ALA A 179 7.50 4.98 -8.50
C ALA A 179 8.52 3.89 -8.88
N MET A 180 8.76 3.69 -10.17
CA MET A 180 9.66 2.68 -10.73
C MET A 180 9.32 1.27 -10.24
N LEU A 181 8.04 0.90 -10.29
CA LEU A 181 7.60 -0.46 -9.99
C LEU A 181 8.06 -1.43 -11.10
N GLY A 182 8.22 -2.72 -10.77
CA GLY A 182 8.77 -3.71 -11.70
C GLY A 182 7.87 -4.02 -12.90
N GLY A 183 6.58 -3.76 -12.77
CA GLY A 183 5.59 -3.96 -13.82
C GLY A 183 4.17 -3.91 -13.28
N ILE A 184 3.24 -3.39 -14.09
CA ILE A 184 1.82 -3.42 -13.79
C ILE A 184 1.14 -4.18 -14.92
N SER A 185 0.69 -5.39 -14.62
CA SER A 185 -0.11 -6.24 -15.50
C SER A 185 -1.34 -6.73 -14.75
N TYR A 186 -2.47 -6.79 -15.44
CA TYR A 186 -3.70 -7.38 -14.91
C TYR A 186 -4.01 -8.73 -15.56
N ALA A 187 -3.08 -9.25 -16.35
CA ALA A 187 -3.17 -10.58 -16.94
C ALA A 187 -2.49 -11.60 -16.03
N ALA A 188 -2.90 -12.86 -16.14
CA ALA A 188 -2.24 -13.99 -15.49
C ALA A 188 -0.94 -14.37 -16.24
N ASP A 189 -0.01 -13.42 -16.33
CA ASP A 189 1.27 -13.52 -17.05
C ASP A 189 2.49 -13.28 -16.15
N GLN A 190 2.29 -13.23 -14.83
CA GLN A 190 3.30 -12.89 -13.82
C GLN A 190 3.92 -11.49 -14.04
N GLY A 191 3.21 -10.60 -14.75
CA GLY A 191 3.67 -9.25 -15.07
C GLY A 191 3.38 -8.22 -13.99
N LEU A 192 2.56 -8.54 -12.97
CA LEU A 192 2.32 -7.64 -11.84
C LEU A 192 3.49 -7.73 -10.86
N ASP A 193 4.39 -6.76 -10.90
CA ASP A 193 5.49 -6.62 -9.97
C ASP A 193 5.35 -5.31 -9.18
N PRO A 194 4.70 -5.34 -8.01
CA PRO A 194 4.42 -4.15 -7.20
C PRO A 194 5.66 -3.63 -6.44
N ARG A 195 6.85 -4.20 -6.69
CA ARG A 195 8.06 -3.90 -5.95
C ARG A 195 8.82 -2.74 -6.60
N PRO A 196 9.30 -1.76 -5.82
CA PRO A 196 10.15 -0.71 -6.35
C PRO A 196 11.46 -1.30 -6.89
N GLN A 197 11.89 -0.84 -8.05
CA GLN A 197 13.12 -1.29 -8.72
C GLN A 197 14.32 -0.43 -8.36
N ALA A 198 15.52 -0.92 -8.64
CA ALA A 198 16.76 -0.21 -8.34
C ALA A 198 16.73 1.24 -8.89
N GLY A 199 17.04 2.21 -8.01
CA GLY A 199 16.96 3.63 -8.32
C GLY A 199 15.58 4.27 -8.08
N SER A 200 14.58 3.50 -7.65
CA SER A 200 13.27 4.03 -7.27
C SER A 200 13.39 5.09 -6.18
N PRO A 201 12.59 6.18 -6.24
CA PRO A 201 12.49 7.15 -5.16
C PRO A 201 11.99 6.51 -3.86
N ALA A 202 11.36 5.34 -3.91
CA ALA A 202 10.90 4.61 -2.73
C ALA A 202 12.02 4.31 -1.73
N PHE A 203 13.29 4.29 -2.14
CA PHE A 203 14.44 4.04 -1.26
C PHE A 203 15.03 5.30 -0.61
N GLU A 204 14.40 6.46 -0.84
CA GLU A 204 14.87 7.74 -0.32
C GLU A 204 13.95 8.30 0.78
N ASN A 205 14.56 9.07 1.70
CA ASN A 205 13.87 9.91 2.69
C ASN A 205 12.83 9.20 3.56
N VAL A 206 13.01 7.92 3.89
CA VAL A 206 12.05 7.15 4.69
C VAL A 206 11.90 7.71 6.10
N VAL A 207 10.66 7.98 6.49
CA VAL A 207 10.33 8.57 7.80
C VAL A 207 10.18 7.45 8.84
N ALA A 208 10.80 7.60 10.00
CA ALA A 208 10.67 6.65 11.10
C ALA A 208 9.29 6.71 11.77
N GLY A 209 8.93 5.67 12.53
CA GLY A 209 7.69 5.63 13.33
C GLY A 209 6.80 4.42 13.05
N ALA A 210 7.04 3.72 11.94
CA ALA A 210 6.36 2.47 11.63
C ALA A 210 6.64 1.39 12.70
N PRO A 211 5.66 0.50 13.00
CA PRO A 211 5.84 -0.59 13.96
C PRO A 211 7.04 -1.48 13.63
N VAL A 212 7.21 -1.84 12.35
CA VAL A 212 8.40 -2.49 11.82
C VAL A 212 9.21 -1.44 11.07
N ALA A 213 10.40 -1.13 11.58
CA ALA A 213 11.29 -0.18 10.93
C ALA A 213 11.84 -0.78 9.63
N VAL A 214 11.66 -0.05 8.54
CA VAL A 214 12.19 -0.38 7.20
C VAL A 214 12.83 0.86 6.59
N ASP A 215 13.65 0.66 5.56
CA ASP A 215 14.40 1.69 4.84
C ASP A 215 13.83 1.98 3.44
N TYR A 216 12.57 1.60 3.20
CA TYR A 216 11.84 1.86 1.98
C TYR A 216 10.43 2.42 2.23
N ARG A 217 9.89 3.10 1.21
CA ARG A 217 8.47 3.48 1.05
C ARG A 217 7.77 2.43 0.20
N GLY A 218 6.45 2.32 0.36
CA GLY A 218 5.66 1.25 -0.23
C GLY A 218 5.73 -0.05 0.57
N ALA A 219 4.95 -1.04 0.15
CA ALA A 219 4.79 -2.30 0.87
C ALA A 219 5.96 -3.28 0.70
N PHE A 220 6.87 -3.04 -0.24
CA PHE A 220 7.90 -4.02 -0.63
C PHE A 220 9.31 -3.43 -0.54
N SER A 221 10.23 -4.25 -0.04
CA SER A 221 11.63 -3.86 0.19
C SER A 221 12.48 -3.75 -1.08
N GLY A 222 11.96 -4.21 -2.21
CA GLY A 222 12.61 -4.13 -3.52
C GLY A 222 12.52 -5.44 -4.30
N PRO A 223 13.32 -5.60 -5.38
CA PRO A 223 13.14 -6.68 -6.35
C PRO A 223 13.45 -8.09 -5.84
N SER A 224 14.08 -8.24 -4.68
CA SER A 224 14.48 -9.55 -4.14
C SER A 224 13.44 -10.19 -3.22
N ASP A 225 12.44 -9.44 -2.78
CA ASP A 225 11.48 -9.91 -1.76
C ASP A 225 10.05 -9.55 -2.16
N ASN A 226 9.22 -10.57 -2.32
CA ASN A 226 7.80 -10.42 -2.56
C ASN A 226 7.04 -11.22 -1.51
N TRP A 227 6.75 -10.59 -0.36
CA TRP A 227 6.02 -11.25 0.73
C TRP A 227 4.60 -11.69 0.34
N ALA A 228 4.03 -11.12 -0.72
CA ALA A 228 2.72 -11.53 -1.24
C ALA A 228 2.82 -12.81 -2.10
N ASP A 229 4.01 -13.28 -2.44
CA ASP A 229 4.21 -14.48 -3.23
C ASP A 229 3.94 -15.78 -2.43
N GLY A 230 3.47 -16.81 -3.13
CA GLY A 230 3.30 -18.16 -2.60
C GLY A 230 2.03 -18.42 -1.79
N TRP A 231 1.37 -17.42 -1.22
CA TRP A 231 0.15 -17.63 -0.41
C TRP A 231 -1.09 -16.88 -0.93
N THR A 232 -0.91 -15.79 -1.69
CA THR A 232 -2.01 -15.03 -2.28
C THR A 232 -2.60 -15.71 -3.51
N ALA A 233 -3.89 -15.50 -3.77
CA ALA A 233 -4.56 -15.78 -5.01
C ALA A 233 -3.89 -15.05 -6.17
N LEU A 234 -3.42 -13.80 -5.99
CA LEU A 234 -2.59 -13.11 -6.98
C LEU A 234 -1.39 -13.95 -7.45
N SER A 235 -0.66 -14.57 -6.51
CA SER A 235 0.45 -15.48 -6.81
C SER A 235 -0.03 -16.81 -7.39
N GLN A 236 -0.98 -17.47 -6.73
CA GLN A 236 -1.46 -18.82 -7.10
C GLN A 236 -2.14 -18.85 -8.48
N LEU A 237 -2.75 -17.75 -8.90
CA LEU A 237 -3.41 -17.60 -10.20
C LEU A 237 -2.48 -17.01 -11.27
N GLY A 238 -1.22 -16.74 -10.95
CA GLY A 238 -0.19 -16.34 -11.91
C GLY A 238 -0.24 -14.88 -12.35
N TYR A 239 -0.86 -13.99 -11.58
CA TYR A 239 -0.80 -12.53 -11.83
C TYR A 239 0.49 -11.93 -11.29
N LEU A 240 0.81 -12.26 -10.04
CA LEU A 240 1.94 -11.70 -9.31
C LEU A 240 3.25 -12.23 -9.88
N LYS A 241 4.18 -11.32 -10.16
CA LYS A 241 5.58 -11.64 -10.36
C LYS A 241 6.10 -12.32 -9.09
N PRO A 242 6.52 -13.59 -9.16
CA PRO A 242 7.06 -14.25 -7.99
C PRO A 242 8.21 -13.43 -7.40
N ALA A 243 8.45 -13.56 -6.10
CA ALA A 243 9.75 -13.16 -5.57
C ALA A 243 10.79 -13.81 -6.48
N GLU A 244 11.83 -13.07 -6.89
CA GLU A 244 12.78 -13.63 -7.88
C GLU A 244 13.18 -15.04 -7.43
N ALA A 245 12.74 -16.05 -8.19
CA ALA A 245 13.19 -17.42 -8.06
C ALA A 245 14.66 -17.39 -8.49
N GLY A 246 15.54 -16.97 -7.58
CA GLY A 246 16.79 -16.35 -8.01
C GLY A 246 17.88 -16.32 -6.97
N LYS A 247 17.58 -16.48 -5.68
CA LYS A 247 18.66 -16.89 -4.78
C LYS A 247 19.06 -18.32 -5.15
N PRO A 248 20.30 -18.59 -5.57
CA PRO A 248 20.74 -19.96 -5.78
C PRO A 248 20.43 -20.76 -4.51
N ILE A 249 19.73 -21.88 -4.66
CA ILE A 249 19.56 -22.80 -3.54
C ILE A 249 20.89 -23.50 -3.35
N VAL A 250 21.59 -23.13 -2.29
CA VAL A 250 22.79 -23.84 -1.85
C VAL A 250 22.33 -24.93 -0.89
N ALA A 251 22.37 -26.17 -1.36
CA ALA A 251 22.14 -27.32 -0.51
C ALA A 251 23.29 -27.45 0.49
N VAL A 252 22.96 -27.42 1.78
CA VAL A 252 23.89 -27.75 2.86
C VAL A 252 23.80 -29.26 3.06
N THR A 253 24.79 -29.98 2.55
CA THR A 253 24.79 -31.46 2.50
C THR A 253 25.75 -32.11 3.49
N GLU A 254 26.52 -31.33 4.25
CA GLU A 254 27.52 -31.83 5.19
C GLU A 254 27.68 -30.92 6.43
N ASP A 255 28.25 -31.48 7.49
CA ASP A 255 28.54 -30.77 8.75
C ASP A 255 29.58 -29.68 8.58
N ILE A 256 29.36 -28.52 9.23
CA ILE A 256 30.34 -27.44 9.25
C ILE A 256 31.39 -27.78 10.31
N ALA A 257 32.56 -28.25 9.88
CA ALA A 257 33.64 -28.64 10.78
C ALA A 257 34.09 -27.47 11.67
N SER A 258 34.36 -27.77 12.94
CA SER A 258 34.87 -26.80 13.91
C SER A 258 36.13 -26.09 13.39
N GLY A 259 36.11 -24.74 13.42
CA GLY A 259 37.21 -23.91 12.92
C GLY A 259 37.11 -23.53 11.44
N THR A 260 36.05 -23.94 10.73
CA THR A 260 35.79 -23.52 9.35
C THR A 260 35.07 -22.18 9.30
N GLU A 261 35.55 -21.26 8.47
CA GLU A 261 34.89 -19.99 8.21
C GLU A 261 33.94 -20.15 7.01
N VAL A 262 32.64 -19.93 7.22
CA VAL A 262 31.62 -20.02 6.17
C VAL A 262 30.99 -18.66 5.97
N THR A 263 30.97 -18.19 4.72
CA THR A 263 30.35 -16.92 4.34
C THR A 263 28.97 -17.15 3.76
N TRP A 264 27.95 -16.63 4.42
CA TRP A 264 26.57 -16.64 3.97
C TRP A 264 26.23 -15.28 3.37
N THR A 265 25.73 -15.24 2.14
CA THR A 265 25.37 -13.97 1.48
C THR A 265 23.86 -13.82 1.39
N ALA A 266 23.39 -12.58 1.40
CA ALA A 266 21.97 -12.25 1.24
C ALA A 266 21.43 -12.64 -0.14
N GLU A 267 22.30 -12.96 -1.10
CA GLU A 267 21.97 -13.37 -2.46
C GLU A 267 21.62 -14.87 -2.59
N ASN A 268 21.80 -15.68 -1.53
CA ASN A 268 21.56 -17.14 -1.57
C ASN A 268 20.44 -17.59 -0.61
N SER A 269 19.83 -18.73 -0.94
CA SER A 269 18.88 -19.46 -0.09
C SER A 269 19.53 -20.77 0.31
N TYR A 270 19.63 -21.03 1.61
CA TYR A 270 20.37 -22.19 2.11
C TYR A 270 19.41 -23.22 2.68
N ARG A 271 19.47 -24.45 2.14
CA ARG A 271 18.52 -25.53 2.47
C ARG A 271 19.27 -26.70 3.09
N LEU A 272 18.82 -27.16 4.26
CA LEU A 272 19.29 -28.42 4.84
C LEU A 272 18.65 -29.60 4.08
N ASP A 273 19.46 -30.31 3.28
CA ASP A 273 19.00 -31.47 2.50
C ASP A 273 19.31 -32.81 3.17
N THR A 274 20.02 -32.78 4.30
CA THR A 274 20.28 -33.93 5.18
C THR A 274 20.27 -33.49 6.63
N VAL A 275 20.21 -34.45 7.55
CA VAL A 275 20.49 -34.20 8.97
C VAL A 275 21.97 -33.87 9.13
N ILE A 276 22.27 -32.81 9.86
CA ILE A 276 23.61 -32.25 10.09
C ILE A 276 23.89 -32.25 11.60
N TYR A 277 25.12 -32.58 12.02
CA TYR A 277 25.54 -32.77 13.42
C TYR A 277 26.58 -31.76 13.89
#